data_AF-A0A7V1D4G8-F1
#
_entry.id   AF-A0A7V1D4G8-F1
#
_cell.length_a   1.000
_cell.length_b   1.000
_cell.length_c   1.000
_cell.angle_alpha   90.00
_cell.angle_beta   90.00
_cell.angle_gamma   90.00
#
_symmetry.space_group_name_H-M   'P 1'
#
loop_
_entity.id
_entity.type
_entity.pdbx_description
1 polymer ?
#
loop_
_entity_poly.entity_id
_entity_poly.type
_entity_poly.pdbx_seq_one_letter_code
_entity_poly.pdbx_strand_id
1 'polypeptide(L)'
;MALPVHLVGTYYQQRIWSELRQIPSGQTTSYGAISTQLTSSPRAVAGACRANPIVLVVPCHRVVSKNGLGGFMGATQGDSVDIKRWLLNHEQ
;
A
#
# COMPACT_ATOMS: atom_id res chain seq x y z
N MET A 1 15.94 -9.91 1.55
CA MET A 1 16.62 -9.34 0.37
C MET A 1 15.63 -8.44 -0.35
N ALA A 2 15.96 -7.17 -0.62
CA ALA A 2 15.04 -6.23 -1.27
C ALA A 2 15.51 -5.92 -2.69
N LEU A 3 14.60 -5.96 -3.66
CA LEU A 3 14.89 -5.60 -5.05
C LEU A 3 15.23 -4.09 -5.12
N PRO A 4 16.40 -3.67 -5.61
CA PRO A 4 16.69 -2.25 -5.78
C PRO A 4 15.75 -1.66 -6.83
N VAL A 5 15.07 -0.56 -6.49
CA VAL A 5 14.14 0.14 -7.37
C VAL A 5 14.33 1.64 -7.24
N HIS A 6 14.24 2.34 -8.37
CA HIS A 6 14.25 3.80 -8.42
C HIS A 6 12.82 4.30 -8.63
N LEU A 7 12.22 4.87 -7.59
CA LEU A 7 10.84 5.34 -7.60
C LEU A 7 10.78 6.84 -7.92
N VAL A 8 10.06 7.20 -8.98
CA VAL A 8 9.83 8.60 -9.37
C VAL A 8 8.47 9.06 -8.83
N GLY A 9 8.49 10.08 -7.98
CA GLY A 9 7.31 10.65 -7.34
C GLY A 9 7.70 11.80 -6.41
N THR A 10 6.72 12.43 -5.77
CA THR A 10 6.99 13.49 -4.79
C THR A 10 7.75 12.94 -3.58
N TYR A 11 8.44 13.81 -2.84
CA TYR A 11 9.11 13.41 -1.59
C TYR A 11 8.15 12.70 -0.63
N TYR A 12 6.91 13.20 -0.53
CA TYR A 12 5.86 12.57 0.27
C TYR A 12 5.54 11.14 -0.19
N GLN A 13 5.34 10.93 -1.50
CA GLN A 13 5.08 9.61 -2.06
C GLN A 13 6.23 8.64 -1.81
N GLN A 14 7.47 9.08 -2.05
CA GLN A 14 8.67 8.26 -1.84
C GLN A 14 8.81 7.83 -0.38
N ARG A 15 8.53 8.73 0.58
CA ARG A 15 8.54 8.42 2.01
C ARG A 15 7.50 7.36 2.36
N ILE A 16 6.28 7.47 1.83
CA ILE A 16 5.22 6.47 2.04
C ILE A 16 5.63 5.13 1.43
N TRP A 17 6.08 5.11 0.17
CA TRP A 17 6.48 3.88 -0.51
C TRP A 17 7.63 3.17 0.22
N SER A 18 8.54 3.92 0.82
CA SER A 18 9.62 3.36 1.65
C SER A 18 9.08 2.62 2.87
N GLU A 19 8.09 3.18 3.57
CA GLU A 19 7.41 2.47 4.68
C GLU A 19 6.64 1.25 4.20
N LEU A 20 5.94 1.35 3.06
CA LEU A 20 5.17 0.21 2.53
C LEU A 20 6.07 -1.00 2.27
N ARG A 21 7.30 -0.77 1.80
CA ARG A 21 8.29 -1.83 1.53
C ARG A 21 8.76 -2.56 2.79
N GLN A 22 8.56 -1.98 3.97
CA GLN A 22 8.90 -2.62 5.24
C GLN A 22 7.83 -3.58 5.73
N ILE A 23 6.63 -3.59 5.14
CA ILE A 23 5.55 -4.49 5.53
C ILE A 23 5.90 -5.91 5.02
N PRO A 24 6.11 -6.90 5.91
CA PRO A 24 6.47 -8.26 5.49
C PRO A 24 5.35 -8.95 4.71
N SER A 25 5.70 -9.97 3.92
CA SER A 25 4.71 -10.87 3.30
C SER A 25 3.86 -11.54 4.37
N GLY A 26 2.56 -11.66 4.11
CA GLY A 26 1.60 -12.26 5.04
C GLY A 26 1.20 -11.36 6.21
N GLN A 27 1.73 -10.13 6.26
CA GLN A 27 1.33 -9.12 7.25
C GLN A 27 0.59 -7.96 6.59
N THR A 28 -0.33 -7.38 7.36
CA THR A 28 -1.09 -6.20 6.94
C THR A 28 -0.93 -5.06 7.93
N THR A 29 -1.03 -3.83 7.43
CA THR A 29 -1.16 -2.62 8.25
C THR A 29 -2.37 -1.82 7.79
N SER A 30 -2.67 -0.70 8.46
CA SER A 30 -3.77 0.18 8.06
C SER A 30 -3.28 1.54 7.59
N TYR A 31 -4.10 2.22 6.77
CA TYR A 31 -3.86 3.63 6.40
C TYR A 31 -3.69 4.51 7.64
N GLY A 32 -4.44 4.23 8.71
CA GLY A 32 -4.35 4.91 9.99
C GLY A 32 -2.98 4.75 10.63
N ALA A 33 -2.50 3.51 10.75
CA ALA A 33 -1.20 3.21 11.37
C ALA A 33 -0.05 3.91 10.65
N ILE A 34 0.01 3.81 9.31
CA ILE A 34 1.04 4.51 8.52
C ILE A 34 0.91 6.03 8.69
N SER A 35 -0.32 6.57 8.70
CA SER A 35 -0.53 8.00 8.87
C SER A 35 -0.04 8.50 10.23
N THR A 36 -0.22 7.73 11.30
CA THR A 36 0.30 8.05 12.63
C THR A 36 1.83 8.01 12.63
N GLN A 37 2.43 6.96 12.07
CA GLN A 37 3.88 6.79 12.05
C GLN A 37 4.60 7.91 11.27
N LEU A 38 3.98 8.41 10.21
CA LEU A 38 4.59 9.41 9.32
C LEU A 38 4.10 10.84 9.55
N THR A 39 3.27 11.08 10.57
CA THR A 39 2.61 12.38 10.82
C THR A 39 1.88 12.86 9.57
N SER A 40 0.91 12.08 9.11
CA SER A 40 0.15 12.30 7.89
C SER A 40 -1.36 12.07 8.12
N SER A 41 -2.15 11.98 7.05
CA SER A 41 -3.57 11.60 7.11
C SER A 41 -3.83 10.29 6.37
N PRO A 42 -4.80 9.47 6.81
CA PRO A 42 -5.14 8.22 6.11
C PRO A 42 -5.49 8.42 4.63
N ARG A 43 -6.14 9.55 4.31
CA ARG A 43 -6.50 9.93 2.94
C ARG A 43 -5.27 10.21 2.09
N ALA A 44 -4.28 10.92 2.63
CA ALA A 44 -3.03 11.19 1.93
C ALA A 44 -2.22 9.90 1.70
N VAL A 45 -2.17 9.00 2.69
CA VAL A 45 -1.55 7.67 2.54
C VAL A 45 -2.24 6.87 1.43
N ALA A 46 -3.58 6.87 1.40
CA ALA A 46 -4.34 6.20 0.35
C ALA A 46 -4.04 6.79 -1.04
N GLY A 47 -3.88 8.12 -1.14
CA GLY A 47 -3.44 8.79 -2.36
C GLY A 47 -2.06 8.33 -2.83
N ALA A 48 -1.09 8.20 -1.91
CA ALA A 48 0.24 7.67 -2.22
C ALA A 48 0.21 6.18 -2.61
N CYS A 49 -0.66 5.38 -2.00
CA CYS A 49 -0.89 3.98 -2.40
C CYS A 49 -1.48 3.88 -3.82
N ARG A 50 -2.40 4.78 -4.18
CA ARG A 50 -2.97 4.87 -5.54
C ARG A 50 -1.91 5.28 -6.57
N ALA A 51 -0.98 6.15 -6.19
CA ALA A 51 0.09 6.62 -7.07
C ALA A 51 1.26 5.63 -7.21
N ASN A 52 1.21 4.47 -6.57
CA ASN A 52 2.29 3.48 -6.57
C ASN A 52 2.51 2.90 -7.99
N PRO A 53 3.69 3.09 -8.61
CA PRO A 53 3.96 2.62 -9.96
C PRO A 53 4.28 1.11 -10.05
N ILE A 54 4.63 0.45 -8.94
CA ILE A 54 5.09 -0.95 -8.94
C ILE A 54 4.49 -1.75 -7.76
N VAL A 55 3.22 -2.12 -7.91
CA VAL A 55 2.35 -2.61 -6.82
C VAL A 55 2.78 -3.89 -6.09
N LEU A 56 3.67 -4.71 -6.68
CA LEU A 56 4.21 -5.91 -6.03
C LEU A 56 5.49 -5.62 -5.24
N VAL A 57 6.37 -4.77 -5.76
CA VAL A 57 7.65 -4.42 -5.12
C VAL A 57 7.45 -3.41 -4.00
N VAL A 58 6.50 -2.49 -4.19
CA VAL A 58 5.96 -1.61 -3.15
C VAL A 58 4.59 -2.19 -2.80
N PRO A 59 4.46 -3.00 -1.72
CA PRO A 59 3.31 -3.88 -1.52
C PRO A 59 2.10 -3.13 -0.92
N CYS A 60 1.51 -2.22 -1.69
CA CYS A 60 0.37 -1.41 -1.21
C CYS A 60 -0.91 -2.23 -1.01
N HIS A 61 -0.99 -3.46 -1.53
CA HIS A 61 -2.09 -4.40 -1.23
C HIS A 61 -2.13 -4.80 0.24
N ARG A 62 -1.00 -4.71 0.97
CA ARG A 62 -0.90 -4.99 2.41
C ARG A 62 -1.46 -3.88 3.30
N VAL A 63 -1.86 -2.74 2.74
CA VAL A 63 -2.49 -1.63 3.47
C VAL A 63 -4.01 -1.74 3.37
N VAL A 64 -4.67 -1.96 4.49
CA VAL A 64 -6.13 -2.15 4.56
C VAL A 64 -6.85 -0.99 5.24
N SER A 65 -8.16 -0.89 5.00
CA SER A 65 -9.03 0.02 5.73
C SER A 65 -9.33 -0.54 7.12
N LYS A 66 -9.67 0.35 8.06
CA LYS A 66 -10.17 -0.07 9.39
C LYS A 66 -11.44 -0.94 9.28
N ASN A 67 -12.23 -0.74 8.22
CA ASN A 67 -13.53 -1.38 8.03
C ASN A 67 -13.52 -2.41 6.88
N GLY A 68 -12.35 -2.88 6.43
CA GLY A 68 -12.24 -3.89 5.36
C GLY A 68 -11.04 -3.70 4.45
N LEU A 69 -11.08 -4.27 3.24
CA LEU A 69 -9.96 -4.27 2.29
C LEU A 69 -9.48 -2.86 1.90
N GLY A 70 -10.39 -1.90 1.75
CA GLY A 70 -10.09 -0.60 1.13
C GLY A 70 -9.80 -0.73 -0.37
N GLY A 71 -9.32 0.35 -0.98
CA GLY A 71 -9.06 0.39 -2.43
C GLY A 71 -7.77 -0.31 -2.87
N PHE A 72 -7.67 -0.55 -4.17
CA PHE A 72 -6.47 -1.01 -4.87
C PHE A 72 -6.40 -0.41 -6.28
N MET A 73 -5.21 -0.01 -6.73
CA MET A 73 -4.99 0.52 -8.09
C MET A 73 -5.99 1.60 -8.52
N GLY A 74 -6.46 2.42 -7.58
CA GLY A 74 -7.42 3.51 -7.84
C GLY A 74 -8.90 3.11 -7.92
N ALA A 75 -9.25 1.85 -7.64
CA ALA A 75 -10.62 1.36 -7.57
C ALA A 75 -10.97 0.87 -6.15
N THR A 76 -12.27 0.89 -5.84
CA THR A 76 -12.84 0.41 -4.56
C THR A 76 -13.73 -0.82 -4.75
N GLN A 77 -13.85 -1.31 -5.99
CA GLN A 77 -14.64 -2.48 -6.39
C GLN A 77 -14.09 -3.06 -7.70
N GLY A 78 -14.57 -4.24 -8.09
CA GLY A 78 -14.18 -4.94 -9.32
C GLY A 78 -12.80 -5.58 -9.24
N ASP A 79 -12.28 -5.95 -10.42
CA ASP A 79 -11.08 -6.78 -10.59
C ASP A 79 -9.87 -6.31 -9.77
N SER A 80 -9.63 -5.01 -9.65
CA SER A 80 -8.53 -4.48 -8.83
C SER A 80 -8.65 -4.90 -7.36
N VAL A 81 -9.85 -4.85 -6.80
CA VAL A 81 -10.06 -5.28 -5.40
C VAL A 81 -9.98 -6.79 -5.27
N ASP A 82 -10.39 -7.53 -6.31
CA ASP A 82 -10.26 -8.98 -6.33
C ASP A 82 -8.79 -9.43 -6.41
N ILE A 83 -7.95 -8.73 -7.20
CA ILE A 83 -6.50 -8.90 -7.22
C ILE A 83 -5.90 -8.64 -5.83
N LYS A 84 -6.30 -7.55 -5.16
CA LYS A 84 -5.83 -7.25 -3.79
C LYS A 84 -6.18 -8.39 -2.83
N ARG A 85 -7.41 -8.89 -2.89
CA ARG A 85 -7.86 -10.02 -2.05
C ARG A 85 -7.06 -11.28 -2.35
N TRP A 86 -6.86 -11.58 -3.63
CA TRP A 86 -6.07 -12.73 -4.06
C TRP A 86 -4.62 -12.65 -3.56
N LEU A 87 -3.97 -11.50 -3.71
CA LEU A 87 -2.60 -11.28 -3.25
C LEU A 87 -2.47 -11.48 -1.74
N LEU A 88 -3.41 -10.95 -0.95
CA LEU A 88 -3.40 -11.15 0.50
C LEU A 88 -3.57 -12.63 0.88
N ASN A 89 -4.47 -13.35 0.20
CA ASN A 89 -4.67 -14.78 0.45
C ASN A 89 -3.48 -15.63 0.00
N HIS A 90 -2.80 -15.24 -1.08
CA HIS A 90 -1.63 -15.94 -1.59
C HIS A 90 -0.40 -15.84 -0.66
N GLU A 91 -0.34 -14.79 0.16
CA GLU A 91 0.77 -14.54 1.08
C GLU A 91 0.59 -15.19 2.46
N GLN A 92 -0.52 -15.89 2.71
CA GLN A 92 -0.78 -16.68 3.93
C GLN A 92 -0.22 -18.10 3.82
#